data_AF-A0A016W281-F1
#
_entry.id   AF-A0A016W281-F1
#
_cell.length_a   1.000
_cell.length_b   1.000
_cell.length_c   1.000
_cell.angle_alpha   90.00
_cell.angle_beta   90.00
_cell.angle_gamma   90.00
#
_symmetry.space_group_name_H-M   'P 1'
#
loop_
_entity.id
_entity.type
_entity.pdbx_description
1 polymer ?
#
loop_
_entity_poly.entity_id
_entity_poly.type
_entity_poly.pdbx_seq_one_letter_code
_entity_poly.pdbx_strand_id
1 'polypeptide(L)' 'MALCVLGYNPLIYNNYGCWCGSGGSNEPVDEIDRCCMIHDKCYDALVDNKTCCSTINEYVSTYDWDCENNRTAICKRE' A
#
# COMPACT_ATOMS: atom_id res chain seq x y z
N MET A 1 3.68 -2.05 8.00
CA MET A 1 3.29 -0.67 8.36
C MET A 1 1.93 -0.58 9.04
N ALA A 2 0.84 -1.09 8.46
CA ALA A 2 -0.50 -0.91 9.03
C ALA A 2 -0.68 -1.39 10.48
N LEU A 3 -0.08 -2.52 10.87
CA LEU A 3 -0.11 -2.96 12.28
C LEU A 3 0.51 -1.92 13.23
N CYS A 4 1.56 -1.21 12.79
CA CYS A 4 2.20 -0.15 13.56
C CYS A 4 1.30 1.09 13.69
N VAL A 5 0.73 1.57 12.58
CA VAL A 5 0.01 2.86 12.54
C VAL A 5 -1.44 2.72 12.98
N LEU A 6 -2.10 1.62 12.58
CA LEU A 6 -3.54 1.38 12.76
C LEU A 6 -3.84 0.41 13.90
N GLY A 7 -2.86 -0.38 14.34
CA GLY A 7 -3.04 -1.36 15.42
C GLY A 7 -3.72 -2.67 15.01
N TYR A 8 -3.99 -2.88 13.72
CA TYR A 8 -4.57 -4.12 13.20
C TYR A 8 -4.00 -4.51 11.83
N ASN A 9 -4.32 -5.73 11.40
CA ASN A 9 -3.84 -6.28 10.14
C ASN A 9 -4.62 -5.68 8.96
N PRO A 10 -3.96 -5.05 7.95
CA PRO A 10 -4.63 -4.41 6.83
C PRO A 10 -5.37 -5.38 5.90
N LEU A 11 -5.11 -6.69 6.00
CA LEU A 11 -5.79 -7.71 5.19
C LEU A 11 -7.31 -7.74 5.41
N ILE A 12 -7.82 -7.10 6.48
CA ILE A 12 -9.27 -6.94 6.68
C ILE A 12 -9.94 -6.13 5.56
N TYR A 13 -9.18 -5.30 4.84
CA TYR A 13 -9.66 -4.51 3.71
C TYR A 13 -9.53 -5.23 2.36
N ASN A 14 -9.06 -6.48 2.34
CA ASN A 14 -8.97 -7.21 1.08
C ASN A 14 -10.38 -7.49 0.52
N ASN A 15 -10.58 -7.22 -0.76
CA ASN A 15 -11.87 -7.23 -1.46
C ASN A 15 -12.89 -6.22 -0.88
N TYR A 16 -12.41 -5.09 -0.37
CA TYR A 16 -13.25 -3.98 0.05
C TYR A 16 -13.34 -2.92 -1.07
N GLY A 17 -14.55 -2.40 -1.29
CA GLY A 17 -14.76 -1.32 -2.26
C GLY A 17 -14.40 -1.73 -3.69
N CYS A 18 -13.87 -0.76 -4.43
CA CYS A 18 -13.50 -0.89 -5.83
C CYS A 18 -11.99 -1.03 -6.06
N TRP A 19 -11.16 -0.71 -5.06
CA TRP A 19 -9.71 -0.64 -5.15
C TRP A 19 -8.96 -1.49 -4.11
N CYS A 20 -9.51 -1.74 -2.91
CA CYS A 20 -8.77 -2.51 -1.91
C CYS A 20 -8.71 -4.00 -2.24
N GLY A 21 -7.65 -4.44 -2.93
CA GLY A 21 -7.42 -5.83 -3.30
C GLY A 21 -6.56 -5.97 -4.55
N SER A 22 -6.82 -7.02 -5.34
CA SER A 22 -6.15 -7.21 -6.63
C SER A 22 -6.86 -6.42 -7.73
N GLY A 23 -6.11 -5.58 -8.45
CA GLY A 23 -6.65 -4.74 -9.53
C GLY A 23 -7.06 -3.37 -9.01
N GLY A 24 -8.25 -2.91 -9.39
CA GLY A 24 -8.77 -1.59 -9.01
C GLY A 24 -9.33 -0.82 -10.21
N SER A 25 -10.58 -0.36 -10.12
CA SER A 25 -11.20 0.45 -11.18
C SER A 25 -12.46 1.16 -10.69
N ASN A 26 -12.92 2.18 -11.41
CA ASN A 26 -14.09 3.03 -11.07
C ASN A 26 -13.81 4.01 -9.91
N GLU A 27 -14.84 4.77 -9.54
CA GLU A 27 -14.77 5.75 -8.44
C GLU A 27 -14.70 5.04 -7.07
N PRO A 28 -13.83 5.49 -6.15
CA PRO A 28 -13.79 4.94 -4.80
C PRO A 28 -15.11 5.09 -4.06
N VAL A 29 -15.51 4.06 -3.33
CA VAL A 29 -16.80 4.07 -2.59
C VAL A 29 -16.76 4.92 -1.32
N ASP A 30 -15.57 5.08 -0.72
CA ASP A 30 -15.32 5.92 0.44
C ASP A 30 -13.82 6.31 0.55
N GLU A 31 -13.43 6.95 1.65
CA GLU A 31 -12.05 7.39 1.86
C GLU A 31 -11.06 6.23 2.11
N ILE A 32 -11.53 5.07 2.59
CA ILE A 32 -10.67 3.89 2.76
C ILE A 32 -10.34 3.32 1.37
N ASP A 33 -11.35 3.16 0.53
CA ASP A 33 -11.19 2.72 -0.85
C ASP A 33 -10.31 3.69 -1.65
N ARG A 34 -10.42 5.00 -1.37
CA ARG A 34 -9.55 6.02 -1.95
C ARG A 34 -8.09 5.87 -1.51
N CYS A 35 -7.82 5.44 -0.27
CA CYS A 35 -6.46 5.14 0.17
C CYS A 35 -5.87 3.97 -0.64
N CYS A 36 -6.66 2.94 -0.92
CA CYS A 36 -6.25 1.81 -1.76
C CYS A 36 -5.97 2.26 -3.20
N MET A 37 -6.83 3.09 -3.80
CA MET A 37 -6.58 3.67 -5.13
C MET A 37 -5.24 4.42 -5.18
N ILE A 38 -4.92 5.21 -4.16
CA ILE A 38 -3.65 5.96 -4.10
C ILE A 38 -2.47 5.01 -3.92
N HIS A 39 -2.62 3.97 -3.11
CA HIS A 39 -1.61 2.94 -2.92
C HIS A 39 -1.28 2.21 -4.22
N ASP A 40 -2.30 1.78 -4.96
CA ASP A 40 -2.11 1.07 -6.23
C ASP A 40 -1.45 1.98 -7.28
N LYS A 41 -1.87 3.25 -7.37
CA LYS A 41 -1.21 4.23 -8.24
C LYS A 41 0.24 4.51 -7.87
N CYS A 42 0.60 4.39 -6.60
CA CYS A 42 1.99 4.51 -6.16
C CYS A 42 2.83 3.34 -6.68
N TYR A 43 2.27 2.13 -6.65
CA TYR A 43 2.87 0.91 -7.19
C TYR A 43 3.01 1.00 -8.72
N ASP A 44 1.93 1.36 -9.43
CA ASP A 44 1.95 1.56 -10.89
C ASP A 44 3.04 2.57 -11.32
N ALA A 45 3.17 3.68 -10.59
CA ALA A 45 4.19 4.69 -10.89
C ALA A 45 5.63 4.17 -10.75
N LEU A 46 5.90 3.22 -9.84
CA LEU A 46 7.22 2.60 -9.69
C LEU A 46 7.54 1.66 -10.84
N VAL A 47 6.53 0.91 -11.32
CA VAL A 47 6.64 0.06 -12.51
C VAL A 47 6.83 0.91 -13.77
N ASP A 48 6.01 1.94 -13.95
CA ASP A 48 6.06 2.84 -15.12
C ASP A 48 7.40 3.58 -15.21
N ASN A 49 7.95 3.99 -14.07
CA ASN A 49 9.27 4.63 -14.00
C ASN A 49 10.43 3.64 -14.07
N LYS A 50 10.16 2.34 -14.22
CA LYS A 50 11.16 1.25 -14.28
C LYS A 50 12.03 1.14 -13.02
N THR A 51 11.55 1.67 -11.89
CA THR A 51 12.17 1.49 -10.58
C THR A 51 11.95 0.06 -10.08
N CYS A 52 10.78 -0.51 -10.37
CA CYS A 52 10.43 -1.90 -10.10
C CYS A 52 10.03 -2.63 -11.40
N CYS A 53 10.31 -3.93 -11.47
CA CYS A 53 10.04 -4.72 -12.69
C CYS A 53 8.57 -5.09 -12.88
N SER A 54 7.82 -5.21 -11.79
CA SER A 54 6.39 -5.55 -11.81
C SER A 54 5.75 -5.24 -10.46
N THR A 55 4.42 -5.12 -10.43
CA THR A 55 3.66 -4.95 -9.18
C THR A 55 3.80 -6.14 -8.23
N ILE A 56 4.00 -7.37 -8.75
CA ILE A 56 4.28 -8.55 -7.92
C ILE A 56 5.56 -8.33 -7.10
N ASN A 57 6.59 -7.73 -7.70
CA ASN A 57 7.84 -7.45 -7.00
C ASN A 57 7.59 -6.50 -5.83
N GLU A 58 6.70 -5.52 -5.97
CA GLU A 58 6.40 -4.55 -4.90
C GLU A 58 5.67 -5.18 -3.72
N TYR A 59 4.96 -6.31 -3.92
CA TYR A 59 4.34 -7.08 -2.84
C TYR A 59 5.33 -7.97 -2.08
N VAL A 60 6.40 -8.44 -2.72
CA VAL A 60 7.34 -9.42 -2.13
C VAL A 60 8.70 -8.82 -1.78
N SER A 61 9.04 -7.66 -2.33
CA SER A 61 10.28 -6.94 -2.03
C SER A 61 10.26 -6.45 -0.60
N THR A 62 11.30 -6.82 0.15
CA THR A 62 11.57 -6.26 1.47
C THR A 62 12.30 -4.94 1.32
N TYR A 63 12.00 -4.00 2.19
CA TYR A 63 12.69 -2.71 2.28
C TYR A 63 12.79 -2.29 3.74
N ASP A 64 13.76 -1.44 4.06
CA ASP A 64 14.07 -1.05 5.42
C ASP A 64 13.16 0.09 5.92
N TRP A 65 12.50 -0.14 7.05
CA TRP A 65 11.65 0.84 7.70
C TRP A 65 11.58 0.57 9.22
N ASP A 66 11.24 1.59 10.00
CA ASP A 66 11.02 1.52 11.44
C ASP A 66 9.58 1.87 11.83
N CYS A 67 9.15 1.33 12.97
CA CYS A 67 7.93 1.72 13.66
C CYS A 67 8.29 2.50 14.93
N GLU A 68 8.11 3.82 14.92
CA GLU A 68 8.32 4.65 16.10
C GLU A 68 7.03 4.78 16.93
N ASN A 69 7.17 4.60 18.25
CA ASN A 69 6.11 4.80 19.25
C ASN A 69 4.79 4.05 18.96
N ASN A 70 4.81 2.95 18.19
CA ASN A 70 3.63 2.24 17.72
C ASN A 70 2.58 3.15 17.06
N ARG A 71 3.04 4.18 16.34
CA ARG A 71 2.17 5.17 15.69
C ARG A 71 2.71 5.72 14.38
N THR A 72 4.02 5.67 14.16
CA THR A 72 4.66 6.31 13.00
C THR A 72 5.52 5.31 12.25
N ALA A 73 5.22 5.08 10.98
CA ALA A 73 6.07 4.30 10.07
C ALA A 73 7.07 5.24 9.40
N ILE A 74 8.37 4.90 9.48
CA ILE A 74 9.47 5.71 8.94
C ILE A 74 10.28 4.87 7.98
N CYS A 75 10.37 5.27 6.71
CA CYS A 75 11.29 4.64 5.77
C CYS A 75 12.73 5.00 6.14
N LYS A 76 13.60 3.99 6.24
CA LYS A 76 15.05 4.23 6.34
C LYS A 76 15.53 4.58 4.93
N ARG A 77 16.08 5.77 4.77
CA ARG A 77 16.74 6.13 3.51
C ARG A 77 18.06 5.36 3.41
N GLU A 78 18.29 4.74 2.25
CA GLU A 78 19.62 4.27 1.83
C GLU A 78 20.53 5.47 1.49
#